data_AF-A0A7S2AK69-F1
#
_entry.id   AF-A0A7S2AK69-F1
#
_cell.length_a   1.000
_cell.length_b   1.000
_cell.length_c   1.000
_cell.angle_alpha   90.00
_cell.angle_beta   90.00
_cell.angle_gamma   90.00
#
_symmetry.space_group_name_H-M   'P 1'
#
loop_
_entity.id
_entity.type
_entity.pdbx_description
1 polymer ?
#
loop_
_entity_poly.entity_id
_entity_poly.type
_entity_poly.pdbx_seq_one_letter_code
_entity_poly.pdbx_strand_id
1 'polypeptide(L)'
;NIIALNKFFKDLLHTMYFLLQCVSGGISWGEVSDPLLELSWWYAIVMSFFTCFTFLALLNIITGVFVDGAIRKAQCDKEARIDEELEEEASKMRALQECFIALDADGNGTIDLEEFEDFMSKPRAKAEFR
;
A
#
# COMPACT_ATOMS: atom_id res chain seq x y z
N ASN A 1 -18.77 -11.50 -46.30
CA ASN A 1 -18.92 -10.43 -45.29
C ASN A 1 -17.90 -9.27 -45.48
N ILE A 2 -17.81 -8.70 -46.70
CA ILE A 2 -16.81 -7.64 -47.02
C ILE A 2 -17.16 -6.30 -46.36
N ILE A 3 -18.44 -6.03 -46.12
CA ILE A 3 -18.92 -4.79 -45.49
C ILE A 3 -18.44 -4.71 -44.04
N ALA A 4 -18.54 -5.80 -43.26
CA ALA A 4 -18.05 -5.81 -41.88
C ALA A 4 -16.51 -5.77 -41.83
N LEU A 5 -15.82 -6.45 -42.76
CA LEU A 5 -14.37 -6.33 -42.87
C LEU A 5 -13.92 -4.89 -43.12
N ASN A 6 -14.59 -4.18 -44.05
CA ASN A 6 -14.36 -2.77 -44.30
C ASN A 6 -14.82 -1.85 -43.16
N LYS A 7 -15.76 -2.28 -42.31
CA LYS A 7 -16.18 -1.50 -41.13
C LYS A 7 -15.07 -1.46 -40.09
N PHE A 8 -14.45 -2.61 -39.81
CA PHE A 8 -13.51 -2.76 -38.70
C PHE A 8 -12.03 -2.68 -39.12
N PHE A 9 -11.70 -3.13 -40.33
CA PHE A 9 -10.33 -3.36 -40.80
C PHE A 9 -9.96 -2.56 -42.06
N LYS A 10 -10.59 -1.40 -42.30
CA LYS A 10 -10.36 -0.56 -43.49
C LYS A 10 -8.92 -0.07 -43.62
N ASP A 11 -8.37 0.42 -42.52
CA ASP A 11 -7.01 0.94 -42.41
C ASP A 11 -6.48 0.74 -40.99
N LEU A 12 -5.19 0.98 -40.81
CA LEU A 12 -4.49 0.72 -39.56
C LEU A 12 -5.09 1.51 -38.38
N LEU A 13 -5.39 2.81 -38.58
CA LEU A 13 -5.90 3.65 -37.49
C LEU A 13 -7.31 3.24 -37.08
N HIS A 14 -8.18 2.94 -38.05
CA HIS A 14 -9.52 2.41 -37.76
C HIS A 14 -9.44 1.07 -37.03
N THR A 15 -8.55 0.18 -37.47
CA THR A 15 -8.33 -1.11 -36.80
C THR A 15 -7.89 -0.89 -35.35
N MET A 16 -6.90 -0.02 -35.12
CA MET A 16 -6.42 0.31 -33.78
C MET A 16 -7.53 0.91 -32.90
N TYR A 17 -8.40 1.74 -33.47
CA TYR A 17 -9.54 2.32 -32.77
C TYR A 17 -10.54 1.25 -32.30
N PHE A 18 -10.86 0.26 -33.14
CA PHE A 18 -11.74 -0.85 -32.75
C PHE A 18 -11.06 -1.81 -31.76
N LEU A 19 -9.76 -2.09 -31.92
CA LEU A 19 -9.00 -2.87 -30.93
C LEU A 19 -8.98 -2.17 -29.57
N LEU A 20 -8.83 -0.85 -29.54
CA LEU A 20 -8.94 -0.06 -28.32
C LEU A 20 -10.35 -0.18 -27.71
N GLN A 21 -11.41 -0.06 -28.52
CA GLN A 21 -12.78 -0.26 -28.04
C GLN A 21 -13.02 -1.67 -27.47
N CYS A 22 -12.40 -2.71 -28.04
CA CYS A 22 -12.51 -4.07 -27.50
C CYS A 22 -11.90 -4.21 -26.10
N VAL A 23 -10.83 -3.47 -25.83
CA VAL A 23 -10.12 -3.51 -24.55
C VAL A 23 -10.75 -2.56 -23.51
N SER A 24 -11.29 -1.43 -23.96
CA SER A 24 -11.90 -0.41 -23.09
C SER A 24 -13.36 -0.70 -22.72
N GLY A 25 -13.96 -1.78 -23.25
CA GLY A 25 -15.35 -2.15 -23.01
C GLY A 25 -16.38 -1.41 -23.89
N GLY A 26 -15.94 -0.84 -25.01
CA GLY A 26 -16.80 -0.16 -25.97
C GLY A 26 -17.61 -1.11 -26.85
N ILE A 27 -16.93 -2.02 -27.58
CA ILE A 27 -17.56 -3.03 -28.43
C ILE A 27 -17.08 -4.42 -28.03
N SER A 28 -17.94 -5.43 -28.14
CA SER A 28 -17.54 -6.81 -27.91
C SER A 28 -16.45 -7.23 -28.90
N TRP A 29 -15.37 -7.82 -28.41
CA TRP A 29 -14.31 -8.39 -29.26
C TRP A 29 -14.87 -9.48 -30.20
N GLY A 30 -15.94 -10.18 -29.79
CA GLY A 30 -16.64 -11.17 -30.59
C GLY A 30 -17.19 -10.55 -31.89
N GLU A 31 -17.89 -9.43 -31.79
CA GLU A 31 -18.48 -8.72 -32.95
C GLU A 31 -17.43 -8.29 -33.99
N VAL A 32 -16.22 -7.94 -33.52
CA VAL A 32 -15.10 -7.57 -34.39
C VAL A 32 -14.41 -8.81 -34.98
N SER A 33 -14.43 -9.93 -34.27
CA SER A 33 -13.81 -11.20 -34.68
C SER A 33 -14.66 -12.07 -35.60
N ASP A 34 -16.00 -11.99 -35.51
CA ASP A 34 -16.91 -12.82 -36.30
C ASP A 34 -16.69 -12.69 -37.81
N PRO A 35 -16.49 -11.48 -38.39
CA PRO A 35 -16.16 -11.35 -39.81
C PRO A 35 -14.83 -11.99 -40.19
N LEU A 36 -13.87 -12.09 -39.27
CA LEU A 36 -12.57 -12.74 -39.51
C LEU A 36 -12.68 -14.27 -39.44
N LEU A 37 -13.58 -14.79 -38.61
CA LEU A 37 -13.84 -16.23 -38.48
C LEU A 37 -14.36 -16.81 -39.79
N GLU A 38 -15.12 -16.03 -40.56
CA GLU A 38 -15.58 -16.40 -41.90
C GLU A 38 -14.45 -16.56 -42.93
N LEU A 39 -13.29 -15.90 -42.74
CA LEU A 39 -12.12 -16.11 -43.59
C LEU A 39 -11.37 -17.38 -43.18
N SER A 40 -11.04 -17.50 -41.89
CA SER A 40 -10.35 -18.66 -41.33
C SER A 40 -10.39 -18.64 -39.80
N TRP A 41 -10.49 -19.81 -39.19
CA TRP A 41 -10.54 -20.00 -37.73
C TRP A 41 -9.33 -19.44 -36.97
N TRP A 42 -8.15 -19.42 -37.58
CA TRP A 42 -6.93 -18.96 -36.92
C TRP A 42 -6.93 -17.44 -36.64
N TYR A 43 -7.65 -16.63 -37.43
CA TYR A 43 -7.78 -15.20 -37.16
C TYR A 43 -8.53 -14.95 -35.84
N ALA A 44 -9.53 -15.77 -35.52
CA ALA A 44 -10.22 -15.72 -34.24
C ALA A 44 -9.26 -16.03 -33.08
N ILE A 45 -8.35 -17.00 -33.24
CA ILE A 45 -7.32 -17.29 -32.24
C ILE A 45 -6.40 -16.11 -32.01
N VAL A 46 -5.95 -15.44 -33.08
CA VAL A 46 -5.08 -14.26 -32.96
C VAL A 46 -5.81 -13.12 -32.24
N MET A 47 -7.08 -12.87 -32.58
CA MET A 47 -7.89 -11.85 -31.89
C MET A 47 -8.13 -12.21 -30.43
N SER A 48 -8.47 -13.46 -30.11
CA SER A 48 -8.64 -13.91 -28.72
C SER A 48 -7.34 -13.78 -27.92
N PHE A 49 -6.20 -14.15 -28.51
CA PHE A 49 -4.90 -14.00 -27.86
C PHE A 49 -4.58 -12.52 -27.59
N PHE A 50 -4.76 -11.65 -28.58
CA PHE A 50 -4.59 -10.20 -28.43
C PHE A 50 -5.45 -9.67 -27.28
N THR A 51 -6.76 -9.97 -27.29
CA THR A 51 -7.70 -9.53 -26.27
C THR A 51 -7.29 -10.03 -24.88
N CYS A 52 -7.11 -11.34 -24.70
CA CYS A 52 -6.72 -11.92 -23.42
C CYS A 52 -5.39 -11.35 -22.91
N PHE A 53 -4.38 -11.24 -23.77
CA PHE A 53 -3.07 -10.69 -23.40
C PHE A 53 -3.18 -9.23 -22.96
N THR A 54 -3.88 -8.38 -23.69
CA THR A 54 -4.03 -6.97 -23.32
C THR A 54 -4.82 -6.80 -22.02
N PHE A 55 -5.89 -7.58 -21.81
CA PHE A 55 -6.61 -7.57 -20.54
C PHE A 55 -5.73 -7.99 -19.36
N LEU A 56 -4.96 -9.08 -19.51
CA LEU A 56 -4.04 -9.53 -18.47
C LEU A 56 -2.91 -8.52 -18.23
N ALA A 57 -2.38 -7.90 -19.28
CA ALA A 57 -1.34 -6.89 -19.16
C ALA A 57 -1.84 -5.65 -18.40
N LEU A 58 -3.03 -5.13 -18.75
CA LEU A 58 -3.65 -4.02 -18.03
C LEU A 58 -3.94 -4.38 -16.58
N LEU A 59 -4.49 -5.57 -16.33
CA LEU A 59 -4.74 -6.05 -14.98
C LEU A 59 -3.45 -6.12 -14.17
N ASN A 60 -2.38 -6.68 -14.73
CA ASN A 60 -1.08 -6.78 -14.06
C ASN A 60 -0.46 -5.40 -13.76
N ILE A 61 -0.61 -4.42 -14.66
CA ILE A 61 -0.15 -3.03 -14.41
C ILE A 61 -0.91 -2.44 -13.23
N ILE A 62 -2.25 -2.55 -13.25
CA ILE A 62 -3.12 -2.01 -12.20
C ILE A 62 -2.81 -2.68 -10.86
N THR A 63 -2.79 -4.01 -10.82
CA THR A 63 -2.43 -4.79 -9.64
C THR A 63 -1.04 -4.43 -9.13
N GLY A 64 -0.05 -4.24 -10.02
CA GLY A 64 1.30 -3.82 -9.64
C GLY A 64 1.30 -2.48 -8.88
N VAL A 65 0.56 -1.49 -9.36
CA VAL A 65 0.43 -0.18 -8.68
C VAL A 65 -0.24 -0.32 -7.31
N PHE A 66 -1.31 -1.11 -7.21
CA PHE A 66 -2.00 -1.32 -5.93
C PHE A 66 -1.14 -2.07 -4.91
N VAL A 67 -0.40 -3.09 -5.35
CA VAL A 67 0.52 -3.84 -4.49
C VAL A 67 1.66 -2.95 -4.01
N ASP A 68 2.28 -2.15 -4.88
CA ASP A 68 3.32 -1.19 -4.48
C ASP A 68 2.79 -0.18 -3.44
N GLY A 69 1.59 0.36 -3.66
CA GLY A 69 0.94 1.26 -2.71
C GLY A 69 0.64 0.59 -1.36
N ALA A 70 0.17 -0.66 -1.36
CA ALA A 70 -0.08 -1.41 -0.13
C ALA A 70 1.22 -1.71 0.65
N ILE A 71 2.30 -2.07 -0.06
CA ILE A 71 3.62 -2.32 0.56
C ILE A 71 4.18 -1.03 1.17
N ARG A 72 4.16 0.09 0.44
CA ARG A 72 4.63 1.38 0.95
C ARG A 72 3.87 1.81 2.19
N LYS A 73 2.53 1.66 2.19
CA LYS A 73 1.73 1.99 3.36
C LYS A 73 2.09 1.12 4.56
N ALA A 74 2.23 -0.19 4.37
CA ALA A 74 2.65 -1.09 5.44
C ALA A 74 4.05 -0.76 5.99
N GLN A 75 4.96 -0.26 5.14
CA GLN A 75 6.28 0.21 5.58
C GLN A 75 6.18 1.50 6.40
N CYS A 76 5.44 2.51 5.92
CA CYS A 76 5.22 3.74 6.68
C CYS A 76 4.55 3.49 8.03
N ASP A 77 3.53 2.62 8.07
CA ASP A 77 2.84 2.26 9.32
C ASP A 77 3.80 1.56 10.31
N LYS A 78 4.77 0.77 9.80
CA LYS A 78 5.80 0.15 10.64
C LYS A 78 6.81 1.17 11.16
N GLU A 79 7.27 2.09 10.32
CA GLU A 79 8.21 3.15 10.71
C GLU A 79 7.58 4.07 11.76
N ALA A 80 6.33 4.51 11.53
CA ALA A 80 5.60 5.34 12.49
C ALA A 80 5.46 4.67 13.86
N ARG A 81 5.20 3.35 13.90
CA ARG A 81 5.15 2.59 15.17
C ARG A 81 6.49 2.54 15.89
N ILE A 82 7.60 2.42 15.16
CA ILE A 82 8.94 2.43 15.76
C ILE A 82 9.22 3.82 16.36
N ASP A 83 8.87 4.89 15.64
CA ASP A 83 9.04 6.26 16.12
C ASP A 83 8.19 6.53 17.38
N GLU A 84 6.95 6.05 17.41
CA GLU A 84 6.08 6.12 18.59
C GLU A 84 6.67 5.37 19.79
N GLU A 85 7.20 4.16 19.59
CA GLU A 85 7.83 3.37 20.66
C GLU A 85 9.09 4.07 21.23
N LEU A 86 9.93 4.64 20.36
CA LEU A 86 11.11 5.40 20.76
C LEU A 86 10.75 6.69 21.53
N GLU A 87 9.70 7.39 21.11
CA GLU A 87 9.21 8.58 21.81
C GLU A 87 8.64 8.23 23.18
N GLU A 88 7.92 7.11 23.29
CA GLU A 88 7.40 6.60 24.55
C GLU A 88 8.53 6.20 25.52
N GLU A 89 9.58 5.52 25.03
CA GLU A 89 10.76 5.17 25.83
C GLU A 89 11.51 6.41 26.31
N ALA A 90 11.73 7.39 25.42
CA ALA A 90 12.36 8.67 25.78
C ALA A 90 11.54 9.45 26.81
N SER A 91 10.21 9.45 26.69
CA SER A 91 9.29 10.06 27.65
C SER A 91 9.39 9.39 29.03
N LYS A 92 9.36 8.06 29.09
CA LYS A 92 9.54 7.29 30.33
C LYS A 92 10.88 7.57 31.00
N MET A 93 11.95 7.63 30.21
CA MET A 93 13.29 7.92 30.74
C MET A 93 13.39 9.34 31.29
N ARG A 94 12.77 10.34 30.65
CA ARG A 94 12.67 11.71 31.19
C ARG A 94 11.89 11.75 32.50
N ALA A 95 10.73 11.09 32.56
CA ALA A 95 9.92 11.05 33.77
C ALA A 95 10.66 10.38 34.94
N LEU A 96 11.39 9.28 34.67
CA LEU A 96 12.26 8.67 35.66
C LEU A 96 13.37 9.63 36.10
N GLN A 97 14.04 10.30 35.16
CA GLN A 97 15.10 11.25 35.46
C GLN A 97 14.59 12.43 36.32
N GLU A 98 13.40 12.94 36.04
CA GLU A 98 12.74 13.96 36.87
C GLU A 98 12.42 13.44 38.27
N CYS A 99 11.99 12.19 38.39
CA CYS A 99 11.75 11.54 39.68
C CYS A 99 13.06 11.39 40.48
N PHE A 100 14.14 10.93 39.85
CA PHE A 100 15.47 10.82 40.47
C PHE A 100 15.99 12.18 40.96
N ILE A 101 15.86 13.23 40.14
CA ILE A 101 16.24 14.60 40.53
C ILE A 101 15.40 15.12 41.70
N ALA A 102 14.11 14.74 41.77
CA ALA A 102 13.26 15.12 42.89
C ALA A 102 13.53 14.33 44.19
N LEU A 103 14.20 13.18 44.07
CA LEU A 103 14.58 12.29 45.17
C LEU A 103 15.94 12.65 45.78
N ASP A 104 16.92 12.97 44.93
CA ASP A 104 18.29 13.38 45.28
C ASP A 104 18.28 14.79 45.90
N ALA A 105 18.21 14.86 47.22
CA ALA A 105 18.02 16.11 47.96
C ALA A 105 19.35 16.88 48.14
N ASP A 106 20.48 16.17 48.12
CA ASP A 106 21.82 16.76 48.23
C ASP A 106 22.45 17.08 46.85
N GLY A 107 21.87 16.58 45.76
CA GLY A 107 22.27 16.83 44.38
C GLY A 107 23.56 16.12 43.97
N ASN A 108 23.93 15.04 44.67
CA ASN A 108 25.18 14.32 44.45
C ASN A 108 25.11 13.34 43.25
N GLY A 109 23.93 13.15 42.66
CA GLY A 109 23.66 12.26 41.52
C GLY A 109 23.42 10.80 41.90
N THR A 110 23.33 10.50 43.19
CA THR A 110 23.00 9.19 43.77
C THR A 110 21.82 9.34 44.74
N ILE A 111 21.16 8.23 45.08
CA ILE A 111 20.08 8.23 46.08
C ILE A 111 20.54 7.41 47.28
N ASP A 112 20.53 8.05 48.45
CA ASP A 112 20.91 7.42 49.70
C ASP A 112 19.72 6.63 50.28
N LEU A 113 20.00 5.67 51.16
CA LEU A 113 18.93 4.93 51.86
C LEU A 113 18.02 5.87 52.67
N GLU A 114 18.58 6.93 53.27
CA GLU A 114 17.82 7.93 54.02
C GLU A 114 16.91 8.79 53.12
N GLU A 115 17.40 9.21 51.94
CA GLU A 115 16.60 9.98 50.97
C GLU A 115 15.45 9.14 50.40
N PHE A 116 15.72 7.85 50.15
CA PHE A 116 14.71 6.90 49.71
C PHE A 116 13.64 6.64 50.78
N GLU A 117 14.04 6.45 52.05
CA GLU A 117 13.09 6.27 53.16
C GLU A 117 12.25 7.53 53.40
N ASP A 118 12.85 8.72 53.34
CA ASP A 118 12.13 9.99 53.47
C ASP A 118 11.12 10.19 52.33
N PHE A 119 11.49 9.84 51.10
CA PHE A 119 10.58 9.90 49.96
C PHE A 119 9.43 8.91 50.07
N MET A 120 9.70 7.66 50.45
CA MET A 120 8.67 6.62 50.64
C MET A 120 7.75 6.90 51.83
N SER A 121 8.16 7.77 52.76
CA SER A 121 7.30 8.25 53.85
C SER A 121 6.21 9.22 53.34
N LYS A 122 6.40 9.85 52.17
CA LYS A 122 5.48 10.85 51.61
C LYS A 122 4.26 10.16 50.98
N PRO A 123 3.02 10.63 51.26
CA PRO A 123 1.78 10.00 50.75
C PRO A 123 1.70 9.88 49.23
N ARG A 124 2.35 10.80 48.50
CA ARG A 124 2.34 10.89 47.04
C ARG A 124 3.20 9.82 46.37
N ALA A 125 4.36 9.49 46.96
CA ALA A 125 5.26 8.45 46.46
C ALA A 125 4.63 7.05 46.51
N LYS A 126 3.90 6.74 47.58
CA LYS A 126 3.16 5.47 47.73
C LYS A 126 2.04 5.27 46.70
N ALA A 127 1.54 6.34 46.09
CA ALA A 127 0.48 6.28 45.08
C ALA A 127 1.03 6.10 43.65
N GLU A 128 2.27 6.52 43.39
CA GLU A 128 2.93 6.43 42.08
C GLU A 128 3.62 5.07 41.85
N PHE A 129 4.04 4.40 42.92
CA PHE A 129 4.73 3.10 42.89
C PHE A 129 3.82 1.87 43.16
N ARG A 130 2.50 2.00 43.00
CA ARG A 130 1.52 0.90 43.15
C ARG A 130 0.87 0.56 41.81
#